data_AF-A0A1J5K312-F1
#
_entry.id   AF-A0A1J5K312-F1
#
_cell.length_a   1.000
_cell.length_b   1.000
_cell.length_c   1.000
_cell.angle_alpha   90.00
_cell.angle_beta   90.00
_cell.angle_gamma   90.00
#
_symmetry.space_group_name_H-M   'P 1'
#
loop_
_entity.id
_entity.type
_entity.pdbx_description
1 polymer ?
#
loop_
_entity_poly.entity_id
_entity_poly.type
_entity_poly.pdbx_seq_one_letter_code
_entity_poly.pdbx_strand_id
1 'polypeptide(L)'
;MKIILTLFITLMSFGAVAHCPLYFADENKCASLEWTDGPVLNANSSFRVFFWEKGDADHSYVSPEQSVEMKTWMIMANGHSHGGPTITWDEVENGVFEVADAKFFMGGMNGHWQVKVIVGEEEQSVNVEF
;
A
#
# COMPACT_ATOMS: atom_id res chain seq x y z
N MET A 1 -5.83 26.19 -56.95
CA MET A 1 -5.37 24.92 -56.37
C MET A 1 -5.42 25.08 -54.84
N LYS A 2 -6.46 24.58 -54.17
CA LYS A 2 -6.68 24.76 -52.72
C LYS A 2 -6.15 23.52 -52.00
N ILE A 3 -5.10 23.69 -51.20
CA ILE A 3 -4.50 22.66 -50.37
C ILE A 3 -5.41 22.51 -49.14
N ILE A 4 -6.17 21.42 -49.08
CA ILE A 4 -6.90 21.01 -47.87
C ILE A 4 -5.90 20.24 -47.02
N LEU A 5 -5.31 20.93 -46.04
CA LEU A 5 -4.45 20.34 -45.03
C LEU A 5 -5.34 19.73 -43.94
N THR A 6 -5.69 18.46 -44.09
CA THR A 6 -6.47 17.71 -43.11
C THR A 6 -5.60 17.42 -41.89
N LEU A 7 -5.75 18.22 -40.84
CA LEU A 7 -5.09 18.03 -39.56
C LEU A 7 -5.71 16.83 -38.83
N PHE A 8 -5.07 15.66 -38.93
CA PHE A 8 -5.38 14.49 -38.12
C PHE A 8 -4.96 14.75 -36.67
N ILE A 9 -5.90 15.24 -35.85
CA ILE A 9 -5.72 15.31 -34.40
C ILE A 9 -5.93 13.90 -33.86
N THR A 10 -4.85 13.15 -33.71
CA THR A 10 -4.84 11.91 -32.93
C THR A 10 -5.01 12.27 -31.45
N LEU A 11 -6.23 12.08 -30.93
CA LEU A 11 -6.49 12.03 -29.50
C LEU A 11 -5.77 10.80 -28.93
N MET A 12 -4.54 10.99 -28.43
CA MET A 12 -3.96 10.06 -27.46
C MET A 12 -4.77 10.20 -26.17
N SER A 13 -5.79 9.36 -26.04
CA SER A 13 -6.42 9.12 -24.75
C SER A 13 -5.40 8.37 -23.91
N PHE A 14 -4.61 9.11 -23.12
CA PHE A 14 -3.90 8.53 -21.99
C PHE A 14 -4.99 8.01 -21.04
N GLY A 15 -5.30 6.71 -21.16
CA GLY A 15 -6.10 6.04 -20.15
C GLY A 15 -5.37 6.25 -18.83
N ALA A 16 -5.93 7.07 -17.95
CA ALA A 16 -5.50 7.18 -16.58
C ALA A 16 -5.73 5.79 -15.97
N VAL A 17 -4.68 4.96 -15.98
CA VAL A 17 -4.69 3.74 -15.21
C VAL A 17 -4.77 4.22 -13.77
N ALA A 18 -5.96 4.06 -13.15
CA ALA A 18 -6.16 4.44 -11.75
C ALA A 18 -5.02 3.85 -10.91
N HIS A 19 -4.35 4.70 -10.15
CA HIS A 19 -3.14 4.32 -9.43
C HIS A 19 -3.50 3.26 -8.39
N CYS A 20 -2.81 2.12 -8.43
CA CYS A 20 -3.09 0.97 -7.56
C CYS A 20 -1.78 0.52 -6.90
N PRO A 21 -1.35 1.18 -5.81
CA PRO A 21 -0.05 0.93 -5.19
C PRO A 21 0.12 -0.51 -4.72
N LEU A 22 -0.92 -1.04 -4.07
CA LEU A 22 -1.01 -2.42 -3.62
C LEU A 22 -2.22 -3.04 -4.31
N TYR A 23 -2.00 -4.09 -5.10
CA TYR A 23 -3.07 -4.76 -5.84
C TYR A 23 -3.30 -6.16 -5.29
N PHE A 24 -4.55 -6.49 -4.97
CA PHE A 24 -5.00 -7.81 -4.52
C PHE A 24 -5.92 -8.39 -5.58
N ALA A 25 -5.45 -9.40 -6.29
CA ALA A 25 -6.08 -9.92 -7.50
C ALA A 25 -7.36 -10.73 -7.24
N ASP A 26 -7.39 -11.50 -6.16
CA ASP A 26 -8.47 -12.40 -5.75
C ASP A 26 -9.74 -11.62 -5.40
N GLU A 27 -9.59 -10.40 -4.89
CA GLU A 27 -10.71 -9.50 -4.59
C GLU A 27 -10.84 -8.32 -5.55
N ASN A 28 -9.93 -8.20 -6.51
CA ASN A 28 -9.85 -7.07 -7.43
C ASN A 28 -9.82 -5.70 -6.71
N LYS A 29 -9.10 -5.63 -5.58
CA LYS A 29 -8.95 -4.41 -4.77
C LYS A 29 -7.59 -3.76 -4.96
N CYS A 30 -7.57 -2.45 -4.77
CA CYS A 30 -6.38 -1.65 -4.60
C CYS A 30 -6.27 -1.18 -3.16
N ALA A 31 -5.05 -0.94 -2.69
CA ALA A 31 -4.81 -0.29 -1.42
C ALA A 31 -3.62 0.67 -1.44
N SER A 32 -3.60 1.58 -0.48
CA SER A 32 -2.46 2.42 -0.13
C SER A 32 -2.23 2.40 1.38
N LEU A 33 -0.99 2.66 1.78
CA LEU A 33 -0.61 2.91 3.16
C LEU A 33 -0.21 4.38 3.29
N GLU A 34 -0.74 5.08 4.29
CA GLU A 34 -0.33 6.45 4.61
C GLU A 34 0.03 6.58 6.08
N TRP A 35 1.19 7.15 6.37
CA TRP A 35 1.64 7.41 7.74
C TRP A 35 0.84 8.55 8.37
N THR A 36 0.29 8.29 9.55
CA THR A 36 -0.36 9.32 10.39
C THR A 36 0.62 9.89 11.41
N ASP A 37 1.60 9.10 11.85
CA ASP A 37 2.74 9.52 12.66
C ASP A 37 3.94 8.59 12.40
N GLY A 38 5.04 9.14 11.90
CA GLY A 38 6.23 8.38 11.51
C GLY A 38 6.40 8.16 10.00
N PRO A 39 7.17 7.15 9.60
CA PRO A 39 7.77 6.10 10.43
C PRO A 39 8.94 6.61 11.29
N VAL A 40 9.07 6.11 12.52
CA VAL A 40 10.15 6.49 13.46
C VAL A 40 10.83 5.24 14.01
N LEU A 41 12.16 5.25 14.07
CA LEU A 41 12.95 4.19 14.68
C LEU A 41 12.83 4.19 16.20
N ASN A 42 12.69 2.99 16.79
CA ASN A 42 12.66 2.75 18.23
C ASN A 42 11.54 3.49 18.99
N ALA A 43 10.51 3.95 18.28
CA ALA A 43 9.31 4.57 18.82
C ALA A 43 8.07 3.96 18.15
N ASN A 44 6.88 4.28 18.67
CA ASN A 44 5.65 3.95 17.97
C ASN A 44 5.55 4.79 16.70
N SER A 45 5.02 4.17 15.64
CA SER A 45 4.54 4.83 14.44
C SER A 45 3.09 4.42 14.23
N SER A 46 2.32 5.27 13.57
CA SER A 46 0.93 5.00 13.20
C SER A 46 0.72 5.24 11.72
N PHE A 47 -0.13 4.42 11.11
CA PHE A 47 -0.51 4.54 9.71
C PHE A 47 -1.92 4.03 9.49
N ARG A 48 -2.46 4.36 8.33
CA ARG A 48 -3.72 3.83 7.83
C ARG A 48 -3.52 3.09 6.53
N VAL A 49 -4.31 2.05 6.32
CA VAL A 49 -4.43 1.35 5.05
C VAL A 49 -5.83 1.59 4.50
N PHE A 50 -5.89 2.10 3.28
CA PHE A 50 -7.13 2.42 2.58
C PHE A 50 -7.32 1.44 1.44
N PHE A 51 -8.51 0.87 1.29
CA PHE A 51 -8.88 -0.06 0.23
C PHE A 51 -9.95 0.54 -0.68
N TRP A 52 -9.85 0.29 -1.99
CA TRP A 52 -10.85 0.68 -2.98
C TRP A 52 -10.93 -0.33 -4.13
N GLU A 53 -11.95 -0.24 -4.99
CA GLU A 53 -12.06 -1.10 -6.17
C GLU A 53 -10.98 -0.78 -7.21
N LYS A 54 -10.42 -1.80 -7.84
CA LYS A 54 -9.50 -1.58 -8.96
C LYS A 54 -10.21 -0.84 -10.10
N GLY A 55 -9.60 0.26 -10.53
CA GLY A 55 -10.13 1.07 -11.63
C GLY A 55 -11.15 2.13 -11.19
N ASP A 56 -11.49 2.19 -9.91
CA ASP A 56 -12.21 3.33 -9.36
C ASP A 56 -11.31 4.57 -9.40
N ALA A 57 -11.74 5.60 -10.12
CA ALA A 57 -10.99 6.85 -10.24
C ALA A 57 -11.16 7.75 -9.01
N ASP A 58 -12.24 7.56 -8.25
CA ASP A 58 -12.57 8.36 -7.07
C ASP A 58 -12.00 7.75 -5.78
N HIS A 59 -11.45 6.53 -5.85
CA HIS A 59 -10.93 5.76 -4.72
C HIS A 59 -11.92 5.70 -3.54
N SER A 60 -13.19 5.42 -3.85
CA SER A 60 -14.23 5.22 -2.84
C SER A 60 -13.91 4.01 -1.99
N TYR A 61 -13.86 4.19 -0.67
CA TYR A 61 -13.38 3.13 0.21
C TYR A 61 -14.34 1.94 0.30
N VAL A 62 -13.78 0.75 0.15
CA VAL A 62 -14.50 -0.52 0.28
C VAL A 62 -13.65 -1.56 0.98
N SER A 63 -14.21 -2.20 2.01
CA SER A 63 -13.54 -3.28 2.73
C SER A 63 -13.31 -4.50 1.85
N PRO A 64 -12.18 -5.20 2.03
CA PRO A 64 -12.04 -6.56 1.53
C PRO A 64 -13.11 -7.50 2.13
N GLU A 65 -13.53 -8.50 1.36
CA GLU A 65 -14.42 -9.57 1.80
C GLU A 65 -13.67 -10.64 2.61
N GLN A 66 -12.38 -10.84 2.37
CA GLN A 66 -11.52 -11.74 3.15
C GLN A 66 -10.86 -11.03 4.33
N SER A 67 -10.23 -11.83 5.20
CA SER A 67 -9.51 -11.32 6.35
C SER A 67 -8.32 -10.46 5.94
N VAL A 68 -8.18 -9.32 6.61
CA VAL A 68 -7.00 -8.45 6.53
C VAL A 68 -6.05 -8.74 7.68
N GLU A 69 -4.79 -9.00 7.37
CA GLU A 69 -3.68 -9.08 8.32
C GLU A 69 -2.60 -8.05 7.98
N MET A 70 -2.02 -7.43 9.00
CA MET A 70 -0.88 -6.53 8.84
C MET A 70 0.28 -6.94 9.75
N LYS A 71 1.50 -6.89 9.22
CA LYS A 71 2.71 -7.18 9.99
C LYS A 71 3.90 -6.33 9.55
N THR A 72 4.84 -6.12 10.45
CA THR A 72 6.14 -5.52 10.13
C THR A 72 7.16 -6.61 9.80
N TRP A 73 8.04 -6.36 8.83
CA TRP A 73 8.98 -7.36 8.34
C TRP A 73 10.34 -6.73 8.00
N MET A 74 11.42 -7.29 8.52
CA MET A 74 12.78 -6.82 8.26
C MET A 74 13.43 -7.71 7.20
N ILE A 75 13.95 -7.08 6.14
CA ILE A 75 14.81 -7.73 5.16
C ILE A 75 16.25 -7.32 5.46
N MET A 76 17.07 -8.29 5.86
CA MET A 76 18.48 -8.06 6.17
C MET A 76 19.31 -8.02 4.88
N ALA A 77 20.43 -7.27 4.90
CA ALA A 77 21.32 -7.12 3.75
C ALA A 77 21.96 -8.44 3.27
N ASN A 78 22.01 -9.47 4.12
CA ASN A 78 22.51 -10.81 3.78
C ASN A 78 21.42 -11.75 3.22
N GLY A 79 20.20 -11.24 2.97
CA GLY A 79 19.09 -12.02 2.42
C GLY A 79 18.27 -12.81 3.43
N HIS A 80 18.66 -12.82 4.71
CA HIS A 80 17.79 -13.31 5.78
C HIS A 80 16.67 -12.32 6.08
N SER A 81 15.60 -12.78 6.74
CA SER A 81 14.51 -11.91 7.15
C SER A 81 13.91 -12.34 8.49
N HIS A 82 13.21 -11.42 9.14
CA HIS A 82 12.56 -11.67 10.43
C HIS A 82 11.32 -10.80 10.59
N GLY A 83 10.31 -11.32 11.29
CA GLY A 83 9.14 -10.54 11.68
C GLY A 83 9.48 -9.48 12.71
N GLY A 84 8.85 -8.33 12.61
CA GLY A 84 8.93 -7.33 13.68
C GLY A 84 8.00 -7.66 14.84
N PRO A 85 7.88 -6.74 15.81
CA PRO A 85 6.88 -6.82 16.86
C PRO A 85 5.48 -6.97 16.25
N THR A 86 4.61 -7.69 16.96
CA THR A 86 3.19 -7.72 16.67
C THR A 86 2.62 -6.30 16.69
N ILE A 87 1.79 -5.99 15.71
CA ILE A 87 1.03 -4.74 15.61
C ILE A 87 -0.45 -5.06 15.71
N THR A 88 -1.23 -4.09 16.14
CA THR A 88 -2.70 -4.19 16.20
C THR A 88 -3.33 -3.25 15.20
N TRP A 89 -4.50 -3.64 14.70
CA TRP A 89 -5.28 -2.81 13.80
C TRP A 89 -6.77 -2.96 14.05
N ASP A 90 -7.49 -1.88 13.77
CA ASP A 90 -8.94 -1.84 13.77
C ASP A 90 -9.43 -1.25 12.44
N GLU A 91 -10.53 -1.77 11.91
CA GLU A 91 -11.25 -1.12 10.83
C GLU A 91 -12.08 0.02 11.41
N VAL A 92 -11.68 1.26 11.14
CA VAL A 92 -12.29 2.48 11.71
C VAL A 92 -13.38 3.06 10.82
N GLU A 93 -13.35 2.73 9.54
CA GLU A 93 -14.36 3.03 8.52
C GLU A 93 -14.30 1.92 7.46
N ASN A 94 -15.36 1.73 6.68
CA ASN A 94 -15.40 0.76 5.59
C ASN A 94 -14.18 0.91 4.66
N GLY A 95 -13.28 -0.08 4.65
CA GLY A 95 -12.07 -0.09 3.84
C GLY A 95 -10.92 0.74 4.40
N VAL A 96 -11.02 1.23 5.64
CA VAL A 96 -10.00 2.03 6.32
C VAL A 96 -9.56 1.35 7.61
N PHE A 97 -8.33 0.85 7.60
CA PHE A 97 -7.73 0.17 8.74
C PHE A 97 -6.69 1.06 9.40
N GLU A 98 -6.75 1.24 10.71
CA GLU A 98 -5.83 2.05 11.50
C GLU A 98 -4.89 1.17 12.32
N VAL A 99 -3.59 1.46 12.25
CA VAL A 99 -2.53 0.88 13.09
C VAL A 99 -1.94 1.99 13.94
N ALA A 100 -1.96 1.83 15.28
CA ALA A 100 -1.49 2.85 16.22
C ALA A 100 -0.12 2.52 16.87
N ASP A 101 0.37 1.28 16.73
CA ASP A 101 1.46 0.74 17.55
C ASP A 101 2.58 0.06 16.75
N ALA A 102 2.75 0.43 15.47
CA ALA A 102 3.84 -0.09 14.65
C ALA A 102 5.21 0.31 15.22
N LYS A 103 6.16 -0.62 15.23
CA LYS A 103 7.51 -0.40 15.79
C LYS A 103 8.57 -1.01 14.90
N PHE A 104 9.64 -0.25 14.69
CA PHE A 104 10.77 -0.64 13.87
C PHE A 104 12.07 -0.51 14.66
N PHE A 105 12.82 -1.60 14.74
CA PHE A 105 14.06 -1.68 15.52
C PHE A 105 15.20 -2.07 14.60
N MET A 106 16.19 -1.19 14.42
CA MET A 106 17.39 -1.56 13.68
C MET A 106 18.36 -2.36 14.55
N GLY A 107 18.55 -2.01 15.83
CA GLY A 107 19.34 -2.84 16.76
C GLY A 107 20.76 -3.22 16.29
N GLY A 108 21.38 -2.41 15.42
CA GLY A 108 22.67 -2.72 14.79
C GLY A 108 22.59 -3.67 13.57
N MET A 109 21.39 -4.05 13.14
CA MET A 109 21.12 -4.80 11.91
C MET A 109 21.22 -3.86 10.70
N ASN A 110 21.73 -4.39 9.59
CA ASN A 110 21.73 -3.72 8.28
C ASN A 110 20.64 -4.33 7.40
N GLY A 111 19.77 -3.50 6.84
CA GLY A 111 18.62 -3.94 6.05
C GLY A 111 17.59 -2.82 5.89
N HIS A 112 16.37 -3.20 5.53
CA HIS A 112 15.23 -2.28 5.47
C HIS A 112 13.97 -2.95 6.01
N TRP A 113 13.08 -2.11 6.54
CA TRP A 113 11.80 -2.54 7.05
C TRP A 113 10.72 -2.45 5.96
N GLN A 114 9.73 -3.32 6.09
CA GLN A 114 8.51 -3.34 5.30
C GLN A 114 7.29 -3.43 6.20
N VAL A 115 6.20 -2.81 5.78
CA VAL A 115 4.86 -3.16 6.25
C VAL A 115 4.27 -4.11 5.21
N LYS A 116 3.79 -5.25 5.67
CA LYS A 116 3.10 -6.25 4.84
C LYS A 116 1.61 -6.17 5.11
N VAL A 117 0.84 -6.01 4.05
CA VAL A 117 -0.63 -6.03 4.06
C VAL A 117 -1.06 -7.32 3.37
N ILE A 118 -1.84 -8.13 4.06
CA ILE A 118 -2.25 -9.46 3.61
C ILE A 118 -3.77 -9.48 3.55
N VAL A 119 -4.32 -9.92 2.43
CA VAL A 119 -5.76 -10.10 2.22
C VAL A 119 -5.99 -11.53 1.77
N GLY A 120 -6.65 -12.33 2.62
CA GLY A 120 -6.73 -13.77 2.40
C GLY A 120 -5.34 -14.43 2.35
N GLU A 121 -4.95 -14.94 1.17
CA GLU A 121 -3.62 -15.53 0.93
C GLU A 121 -2.65 -14.60 0.19
N GLU A 122 -3.11 -13.43 -0.28
CA GLU A 122 -2.30 -12.49 -1.03
C GLU A 122 -1.55 -11.52 -0.13
N GLU A 123 -0.26 -11.31 -0.39
CA GLU A 123 0.61 -10.42 0.39
C GLU A 123 1.18 -9.31 -0.50
N GLN A 124 0.99 -8.06 -0.08
CA GLN A 124 1.63 -6.88 -0.65
C GLN A 124 2.55 -6.23 0.39
N SER A 125 3.60 -5.54 -0.06
CA SER A 125 4.62 -4.97 0.83
C SER A 125 4.92 -3.52 0.49
N VAL A 126 5.01 -2.68 1.52
CA VAL A 126 5.41 -1.27 1.44
C VAL A 126 6.75 -1.11 2.15
N ASN A 127 7.76 -0.58 1.46
CA ASN A 127 9.04 -0.27 2.10
C ASN A 127 8.87 0.90 3.08
N VAL A 128 9.51 0.79 4.24
CA VAL A 128 9.53 1.83 5.26
C VAL A 128 10.76 2.71 5.06
N GLU A 129 10.53 4.00 4.82
CA GLU A 129 11.57 5.01 4.63
C GLU A 129 11.61 5.94 5.85
N PHE A 130 12.71 5.90 6.62
CA PHE A 130 12.92 6.70 7.84
C PHE A 130 13.54 8.07 7.57
#